data_AF-A0A7K4LUJ0-F1
#
_entry.id   AF-A0A7K4LUJ0-F1
#
_cell.length_a   1.000
_cell.length_b   1.000
_cell.length_c   1.000
_cell.angle_alpha   90.00
_cell.angle_beta   90.00
_cell.angle_gamma   90.00
#
_symmetry.space_group_name_H-M   'P 1'
#
loop_
_entity.id
_entity.type
_entity.pdbx_description
1 polymer ?
#
loop_
_entity_poly.entity_id
_entity_poly.type
_entity_poly.pdbx_seq_one_letter_code
_entity_poly.pdbx_strand_id
1 'polypeptide(L)'
;MPAEAASSAAEAAGAPREQQQQQQRRRRRGRARARTEALLHTLKRSRRVKANDRERNRMHHLNAALDALRSVLPTFPDDTKLTKIETLRFAYNYIWAVRGRAPRR
;
A
#
# COMPACT_ATOMS: atom_id res chain seq x y z
N MET A 1 -34.80 -25.36 77.65
CA MET A 1 -34.27 -26.31 76.64
C MET A 1 -35.46 -26.82 75.87
N PRO A 2 -35.55 -26.72 74.52
CA PRO A 2 -34.52 -26.65 73.47
C PRO A 2 -34.42 -25.24 72.84
N ALA A 3 -33.34 -24.73 72.22
CA ALA A 3 -32.22 -25.24 71.40
C ALA A 3 -32.51 -25.32 69.89
N GLU A 4 -31.87 -24.39 69.16
CA GLU A 4 -31.50 -24.40 67.72
C GLU A 4 -32.63 -24.19 66.68
N ALA A 5 -32.49 -23.43 65.59
CA ALA A 5 -31.34 -22.87 64.90
C ALA A 5 -31.74 -21.55 64.19
N ALA A 6 -30.97 -20.49 64.36
CA ALA A 6 -31.04 -19.30 63.54
C ALA A 6 -29.61 -18.82 63.28
N SER A 7 -28.97 -19.38 62.27
CA SER A 7 -27.71 -18.85 61.75
C SER A 7 -27.65 -19.05 60.24
N SER A 8 -27.00 -18.09 59.59
CA SER A 8 -26.66 -18.00 58.17
C SER A 8 -27.73 -17.40 57.24
N ALA A 9 -27.99 -16.10 57.42
CA ALA A 9 -28.55 -15.26 56.36
C ALA A 9 -27.74 -13.96 56.24
N ALA A 10 -26.44 -14.03 55.94
CA ALA A 10 -25.67 -12.82 55.61
C ALA A 10 -24.27 -13.12 55.04
N GLU A 11 -24.13 -13.79 53.88
CA GLU A 11 -22.80 -13.79 53.21
C GLU A 11 -22.88 -14.16 51.73
N ALA A 12 -23.40 -13.27 50.87
CA ALA A 12 -23.21 -13.42 49.41
C ALA A 12 -23.47 -12.14 48.57
N ALA A 13 -23.40 -10.93 49.11
CA ALA A 13 -23.81 -9.72 48.38
C ALA A 13 -22.67 -8.77 47.97
N GLY A 14 -21.41 -9.23 47.91
CA GLY A 14 -20.24 -8.38 47.62
C GLY A 14 -19.55 -8.56 46.26
N ALA A 15 -19.70 -9.70 45.58
CA ALA A 15 -18.77 -10.10 44.52
C ALA A 15 -19.10 -9.82 43.02
N PRO A 16 -20.25 -9.26 42.58
CA PRO A 16 -20.53 -9.12 41.14
C PRO A 16 -20.02 -7.81 40.50
N ARG A 17 -19.82 -6.73 41.28
CA ARG A 17 -19.49 -5.40 40.74
C ARG A 17 -18.02 -5.26 40.29
N GLU A 18 -17.09 -5.88 41.01
CA GLU A 18 -15.66 -5.80 40.68
C GLU A 18 -15.31 -6.62 39.43
N GLN A 19 -15.90 -7.82 39.29
CA GLN A 19 -15.73 -8.67 38.12
C GLN A 19 -16.30 -8.01 36.85
N GLN A 20 -17.47 -7.37 36.94
CA GLN A 20 -18.04 -6.59 35.84
C GLN A 20 -17.17 -5.39 35.46
N GLN A 21 -16.64 -4.64 36.43
CA GLN A 21 -15.73 -3.53 36.14
C GLN A 21 -14.44 -4.01 35.47
N GLN A 22 -13.87 -5.13 35.92
CA GLN A 22 -12.64 -5.68 35.33
C GLN A 22 -12.88 -6.18 33.89
N GLN A 23 -14.03 -6.80 33.63
CA GLN A 23 -14.42 -7.23 32.29
C GLN A 23 -14.69 -6.04 31.35
N GLN A 24 -15.34 -4.97 31.84
CA GLN A 24 -15.50 -3.72 31.08
C GLN A 24 -14.15 -3.05 30.76
N ARG A 25 -13.19 -3.01 31.70
CA ARG A 25 -11.84 -2.47 31.46
C ARG A 25 -11.08 -3.29 30.41
N ARG A 26 -11.21 -4.62 30.42
CA ARG A 26 -10.63 -5.50 29.37
C ARG A 26 -11.23 -5.23 27.99
N ARG A 27 -12.57 -5.07 27.89
CA ARG A 27 -13.26 -4.71 26.63
C ARG A 27 -12.81 -3.34 26.09
N ARG A 28 -12.69 -2.33 26.97
CA ARG A 28 -12.22 -0.98 26.59
C ARG A 28 -10.78 -1.01 26.07
N ARG A 29 -9.87 -1.79 26.70
CA ARG A 29 -8.49 -1.98 26.23
C ARG A 29 -8.43 -2.69 24.87
N GLY A 30 -9.25 -3.72 24.64
CA GLY A 30 -9.35 -4.38 23.33
C GLY A 30 -9.79 -3.43 22.22
N ARG A 31 -10.82 -2.62 22.49
CA ARG A 31 -11.30 -1.60 21.53
C ARG A 31 -10.26 -0.53 21.23
N ALA A 32 -9.52 -0.07 22.24
CA ALA A 32 -8.44 0.90 22.05
C ALA A 32 -7.31 0.33 21.17
N ARG A 33 -6.88 -0.92 21.42
CA ARG A 33 -5.87 -1.60 20.59
C ARG A 33 -6.31 -1.77 19.14
N ALA A 34 -7.56 -2.24 18.91
CA ALA A 34 -8.11 -2.37 17.58
C ALA A 34 -8.18 -1.03 16.82
N ARG A 35 -8.51 0.06 17.53
CA ARG A 35 -8.50 1.42 16.94
C ARG A 35 -7.08 1.86 16.54
N THR A 36 -6.08 1.56 17.37
CA THR A 36 -4.68 1.84 17.05
C THR A 36 -4.18 1.01 15.85
N GLU A 37 -4.56 -0.27 15.78
CA GLU A 37 -4.20 -1.14 14.66
C GLU A 37 -4.83 -0.69 13.33
N ALA A 38 -6.10 -0.31 13.35
CA ALA A 38 -6.79 0.25 12.18
C ALA A 38 -6.11 1.56 11.69
N LEU A 39 -5.66 2.42 12.61
CA LEU A 39 -4.90 3.61 12.27
C LEU A 39 -3.56 3.25 11.60
N LEU A 40 -2.81 2.31 12.17
CA LEU A 40 -1.55 1.84 11.59
C LEU A 40 -1.74 1.23 10.20
N HIS A 41 -2.79 0.44 10.00
CA HIS A 41 -3.16 -0.10 8.70
C HIS A 41 -3.45 1.02 7.69
N THR A 42 -4.19 2.06 8.11
CA THR A 42 -4.51 3.22 7.27
C THR A 42 -3.26 4.01 6.89
N LEU A 43 -2.34 4.22 7.84
CA LEU A 43 -1.04 4.87 7.58
C LEU A 43 -0.18 4.05 6.61
N LYS A 44 -0.10 2.72 6.79
CA LYS A 44 0.60 1.82 5.85
C LYS A 44 0.00 1.91 4.45
N ARG A 45 -1.33 1.90 4.32
CA ARG A 45 -2.04 2.06 3.04
C ARG A 45 -1.73 3.41 2.40
N SER A 46 -1.77 4.50 3.16
CA SER A 46 -1.42 5.85 2.68
C SER A 46 0.02 5.92 2.16
N ARG A 47 0.98 5.33 2.88
CA ARG A 47 2.39 5.24 2.44
C ARG A 47 2.52 4.48 1.12
N ARG A 48 1.82 3.37 0.98
CA ARG A 48 1.80 2.57 -0.27
C ARG A 48 1.22 3.36 -1.44
N VAL A 49 0.08 4.03 -1.24
CA VAL A 49 -0.53 4.89 -2.28
C VAL A 49 0.43 5.97 -2.72
N LYS A 50 1.03 6.71 -1.78
CA LYS A 50 2.05 7.73 -2.10
C LYS A 50 3.25 7.16 -2.85
N ALA A 51 3.69 5.94 -2.54
CA ALA A 51 4.78 5.29 -3.26
C ALA A 51 4.37 4.91 -4.69
N ASN A 52 3.17 4.37 -4.86
CA ASN A 52 2.63 4.04 -6.19
C ASN A 52 2.46 5.28 -7.06
N ASP A 53 2.00 6.40 -6.50
CA ASP A 53 1.86 7.66 -7.24
C ASP A 53 3.23 8.17 -7.71
N ARG A 54 4.27 8.08 -6.88
CA ARG A 54 5.63 8.44 -7.29
C ARG A 54 6.13 7.56 -8.44
N GLU A 55 5.91 6.26 -8.38
CA GLU A 55 6.32 5.35 -9.45
C GLU A 55 5.54 5.60 -10.74
N ARG A 56 4.24 5.89 -10.63
CA ARG A 56 3.42 6.28 -11.78
C ARG A 56 3.96 7.55 -12.43
N ASN A 57 4.30 8.57 -11.64
CA ASN A 57 4.91 9.79 -12.15
C ASN A 57 6.27 9.51 -12.79
N ARG A 58 7.13 8.69 -12.17
CA ARG A 58 8.40 8.27 -12.78
C ARG A 58 8.19 7.62 -14.15
N MET A 59 7.21 6.71 -14.26
CA MET A 59 6.88 6.05 -15.52
C MET A 59 6.30 7.03 -16.56
N HIS A 60 5.52 8.02 -16.15
CA HIS A 60 5.05 9.08 -17.05
C HIS A 60 6.22 9.87 -17.64
N HIS A 61 7.19 10.29 -16.83
CA HIS A 61 8.39 10.97 -17.33
C HIS A 61 9.20 10.09 -18.28
N LEU A 62 9.37 8.80 -17.96
CA LEU A 62 10.07 7.85 -18.82
C LEU A 62 9.37 7.67 -20.17
N ASN A 63 8.04 7.52 -20.16
CA ASN A 63 7.27 7.35 -21.38
C ASN A 63 7.29 8.64 -22.22
N ALA A 64 7.22 9.82 -21.59
CA ALA A 64 7.34 11.10 -22.29
C ALA A 64 8.71 11.25 -22.97
N ALA A 65 9.79 10.83 -22.33
CA ALA A 65 11.13 10.81 -22.94
C ALA A 65 11.21 9.83 -24.12
N LEU A 66 10.54 8.67 -24.03
CA LEU A 66 10.46 7.71 -25.14
C LEU A 66 9.66 8.27 -26.33
N ASP A 67 8.57 8.99 -26.06
CA ASP A 67 7.78 9.65 -27.10
C ASP A 67 8.56 10.79 -27.77
N ALA A 68 9.32 11.56 -26.98
CA ALA A 68 10.25 12.56 -27.52
C ALA A 68 11.31 11.88 -28.41
N LEU A 69 11.85 10.72 -28.01
CA LEU A 69 12.76 9.95 -28.86
C LEU A 69 12.09 9.52 -30.17
N ARG A 70 10.84 9.02 -30.15
CA ARG A 70 10.10 8.67 -31.37
C ARG A 70 9.96 9.84 -32.33
N SER A 71 9.71 11.05 -31.80
CA SER A 71 9.50 12.25 -32.62
C SER A 71 10.72 12.70 -33.43
N VAL A 72 11.93 12.29 -33.03
CA VAL A 72 13.18 12.65 -33.72
C VAL A 72 13.72 11.53 -34.61
N LEU A 73 13.10 10.35 -34.61
CA LEU A 73 13.51 9.25 -35.47
C LEU A 73 12.88 9.43 -36.86
N PRO A 74 13.62 9.11 -37.94
CA PRO A 74 13.08 9.18 -39.29
C PRO A 74 12.06 8.06 -39.50
N THR A 75 10.78 8.34 -39.29
CA THR A 75 9.68 7.38 -39.51
C THR A 75 8.88 7.74 -40.76
N PHE A 76 8.46 6.71 -41.50
CA PHE A 76 7.52 6.81 -42.62
C PHE A 76 6.10 7.13 -42.13
N PRO A 77 5.21 7.65 -42.99
CA PRO A 77 3.95 8.26 -42.58
C PRO A 77 2.85 7.22 -42.29
N ASP A 78 3.17 6.23 -41.46
CA ASP A 78 2.20 5.24 -40.99
C ASP A 78 1.97 5.49 -39.50
N ASP A 79 0.70 5.68 -39.12
CA ASP A 79 0.21 5.95 -37.76
C ASP A 79 0.55 4.84 -36.72
N THR A 80 1.39 3.87 -37.08
CA THR A 80 1.78 2.76 -36.24
C THR A 80 2.92 3.16 -35.31
N LYS A 81 2.58 3.43 -34.06
CA LYS A 81 3.57 3.70 -33.01
C LYS A 81 4.49 2.50 -32.80
N LEU A 82 5.79 2.70 -33.02
CA LEU A 82 6.82 1.71 -32.68
C LEU A 82 6.70 1.26 -31.23
N THR A 83 6.86 -0.04 -30.96
CA THR A 83 6.95 -0.57 -29.59
C THR A 83 8.19 -0.02 -28.88
N LYS A 84 8.28 -0.21 -27.55
CA LYS A 84 9.43 0.29 -26.76
C LYS A 84 10.76 -0.30 -27.26
N ILE A 85 10.80 -1.59 -27.54
CA ILE A 85 12.01 -2.28 -28.00
C ILE A 85 12.40 -1.86 -29.42
N GLU A 86 11.42 -1.70 -30.31
CA GLU A 86 11.67 -1.24 -31.68
C GLU A 86 12.20 0.18 -31.69
N THR A 87 11.62 1.08 -30.89
CA THR A 87 12.09 2.47 -30.74
C THR A 87 13.57 2.51 -30.34
N LEU A 88 13.97 1.70 -29.35
CA LEU A 88 15.35 1.66 -28.87
C LEU A 88 16.32 1.07 -29.91
N ARG A 89 15.93 -0.03 -30.57
CA ARG A 89 16.74 -0.65 -31.64
C ARG A 89 16.90 0.30 -32.83
N PHE A 90 15.82 0.98 -33.21
CA PHE A 90 15.83 1.92 -34.32
C PHE A 90 16.69 3.14 -34.01
N ALA A 91 16.56 3.72 -32.81
CA ALA A 91 17.40 4.83 -32.37
C ALA A 91 18.90 4.46 -32.36
N TYR A 92 19.24 3.28 -31.86
CA TYR A 92 20.62 2.78 -31.90
C TYR A 92 21.14 2.72 -33.34
N ASN A 93 20.42 2.04 -34.24
CA ASN A 93 20.83 1.92 -35.65
C ASN A 93 20.91 3.27 -36.35
N TYR A 94 19.98 4.19 -36.06
CA TYR A 94 19.98 5.53 -36.62
C TYR A 94 21.22 6.32 -36.22
N ILE A 95 21.61 6.28 -34.94
CA ILE A 95 22.85 6.90 -34.45
C ILE A 95 24.08 6.34 -35.19
N TRP A 96 24.13 5.03 -35.46
CA TRP A 96 25.21 4.42 -36.22
C TRP A 96 25.23 4.88 -37.69
N ALA A 97 24.06 4.89 -38.34
CA ALA A 97 23.90 5.33 -39.71
C ALA A 97 24.38 6.78 -39.92
N VAL A 98 23.95 7.71 -39.05
CA VAL A 98 24.37 9.13 -39.15
C VAL A 98 25.83 9.35 -38.75
N ARG A 99 26.45 8.41 -38.03
CA ARG A 99 27.88 8.44 -37.68
C ARG A 99 28.77 7.74 -38.71
N GLY A 100 28.23 7.25 -39.83
CA GLY A 100 29.01 6.59 -40.88
C GLY A 100 29.64 5.27 -40.45
N ARG A 101 29.10 4.60 -39.43
CA ARG A 101 29.58 3.29 -38.97
C ARG A 101 28.51 2.24 -39.28
N ALA A 102 28.89 1.13 -39.90
CA ALA A 102 27.96 0.05 -40.23
C ALA A 102 27.35 -0.58 -38.94
N PRO A 103 26.05 -0.93 -38.93
CA PRO A 103 25.39 -1.48 -37.75
C PRO A 103 25.95 -2.86 -37.39
N ARG A 104 26.19 -3.10 -36.09
CA ARG A 104 26.50 -4.44 -35.57
C ARG A 104 25.20 -5.24 -35.50
N ARG A 105 25.17 -6.35 -36.26
CA ARG A 105 24.07 -7.32 -36.33
C ARG A 105 23.77 -7.94 -34.97
#